data_AF-A0AAX3PAP5-F1
#
_entry.id   AF-A0AAX3PAP5-F1
#
_cell.length_a   1.000
_cell.length_b   1.000
_cell.length_c   1.000
_cell.angle_alpha   90.00
_cell.angle_beta   90.00
_cell.angle_gamma   90.00
#
_symmetry.space_group_name_H-M   'P 1'
#
loop_
_entity.id
_entity.type
_entity.pdbx_description
1 polymer ?
#
loop_
_entity_poly.entity_id
_entity_poly.type
_entity_poly.pdbx_seq_one_letter_code
_entity_poly.pdbx_strand_id
1 'polypeptide(L)'
;MLKRAMVMGAAGLLLGACSSVPKELAYEPANQLVAYQPALAGLEGKPARWSGVISAVHNKADQSVIEVVYLPLKSNGVPEQTEQSPGRFLAIMQGFVDPTLYAKGRSLTVLGTIDKPLDSQIGEHKYRFSVLKVTGSKLWPPVKEVEVRYVDPYFYDPFYDPYWPRRPLRR
;
A
#
# COMPACT_ATOMS: atom_id res chain seq x y z
N MET A 1 29.37 32.34 -28.56
CA MET A 1 29.57 31.30 -27.52
C MET A 1 28.48 31.29 -26.44
N LEU A 2 27.77 32.40 -26.19
CA LEU A 2 26.75 32.51 -25.13
C LEU A 2 25.42 31.76 -25.38
N LYS A 3 25.03 31.51 -26.65
CA LYS A 3 23.77 30.82 -26.98
C LYS A 3 23.78 29.31 -26.73
N ARG A 4 24.96 28.66 -26.72
CA ARG A 4 25.07 27.21 -26.44
C ARG A 4 24.98 26.90 -24.94
N ALA A 5 25.43 27.82 -24.09
CA ALA A 5 25.34 27.68 -22.63
C ALA A 5 23.88 27.81 -22.12
N MET A 6 23.05 28.59 -22.82
CA MET A 6 21.65 28.82 -22.41
C MET A 6 20.75 27.61 -22.68
N VAL A 7 21.05 26.80 -23.71
CA VAL A 7 20.28 25.58 -24.02
C VAL A 7 20.61 24.46 -23.02
N MET A 8 21.81 24.45 -22.44
CA MET A 8 22.23 23.43 -21.48
C MET A 8 21.71 23.70 -20.05
N GLY A 9 21.35 24.95 -19.71
CA GLY A 9 20.73 25.31 -18.44
C GLY A 9 19.22 25.05 -18.37
N ALA A 10 18.52 25.11 -19.51
CA ALA A 10 17.07 24.90 -19.57
C ALA A 10 16.66 23.41 -19.51
N ALA A 11 17.58 22.49 -19.78
CA ALA A 11 17.32 21.05 -19.75
C ALA A 11 17.38 20.42 -18.34
N GLY A 12 17.92 21.14 -17.34
CA GLY A 12 18.08 20.60 -15.97
C GLY A 12 16.86 20.77 -15.05
N LEU A 13 15.88 21.60 -15.42
CA LEU A 13 14.80 22.03 -14.52
C LEU A 13 13.52 21.18 -14.58
N LEU A 14 13.49 20.10 -15.36
CA LEU A 14 12.30 19.24 -15.52
C LEU A 14 12.38 17.88 -14.80
N LEU A 15 13.41 17.64 -13.98
CA LEU A 15 13.55 16.40 -13.21
C LEU A 15 12.90 16.48 -11.82
N GLY A 16 11.79 17.20 -11.70
CA GLY A 16 10.92 17.19 -10.52
C GLY A 16 9.92 16.03 -10.58
N ALA A 17 10.39 14.79 -10.77
CA ALA A 17 9.55 13.61 -10.59
C ALA A 17 9.37 13.35 -9.09
N CYS A 18 8.71 14.27 -8.39
CA CYS A 18 8.22 14.01 -7.05
C CYS A 18 7.21 12.88 -7.17
N SER A 19 7.62 11.68 -6.77
CA SER A 19 6.76 10.53 -6.55
C SER A 19 5.54 10.98 -5.75
N SER A 20 4.44 11.23 -6.47
CA SER A 20 3.25 11.84 -5.88
C SER A 20 2.41 10.77 -5.22
N VAL A 21 2.11 10.96 -3.94
CA VAL A 21 1.12 10.16 -3.24
C VAL A 21 -0.24 10.37 -3.93
N PRO A 22 -1.05 9.32 -4.14
CA PRO A 22 -2.37 9.45 -4.75
C PRO A 22 -3.22 10.54 -4.08
N LYS A 23 -4.05 11.25 -4.84
CA LYS A 23 -4.85 12.38 -4.35
C LYS A 23 -5.75 11.99 -3.17
N GLU A 24 -6.20 10.75 -3.13
CA GLU A 24 -7.04 10.20 -2.04
C GLU A 24 -6.28 10.02 -0.72
N LEU A 25 -4.94 10.06 -0.75
CA LEU A 25 -4.03 9.89 0.37
C LEU A 25 -3.20 11.16 0.65
N ALA A 26 -3.49 12.25 -0.06
CA ALA A 26 -2.86 13.55 0.14
C ALA A 26 -3.42 14.20 1.42
N TYR A 27 -2.51 14.74 2.24
CA TYR A 27 -2.86 15.49 3.44
C TYR A 27 -1.87 16.64 3.60
N GLU A 28 -2.40 17.84 3.80
CA GLU A 28 -1.62 19.06 3.93
C GLU A 28 -1.92 19.75 5.28
N PRO A 29 -0.91 20.08 6.09
CA PRO A 29 0.51 19.79 5.89
C PRO A 29 0.88 18.36 6.33
N ALA A 30 1.73 17.67 5.54
CA ALA A 30 2.08 16.27 5.77
C ALA A 30 2.80 16.00 7.11
N ASN A 31 3.42 17.01 7.72
CA ASN A 31 4.12 16.90 9.01
C ASN A 31 3.17 16.68 10.21
N GLN A 32 1.86 16.87 10.03
CA GLN A 32 0.87 16.59 11.08
C GLN A 32 0.49 15.11 11.15
N LEU A 33 0.87 14.31 10.14
CA LEU A 33 0.53 12.89 10.09
C LEU A 33 1.28 12.13 11.19
N VAL A 34 0.52 11.45 12.03
CA VAL A 34 1.06 10.62 13.11
C VAL A 34 1.59 9.30 12.55
N ALA A 35 2.85 8.99 12.88
CA ALA A 35 3.47 7.71 12.56
C ALA A 35 2.86 6.55 13.34
N TYR A 36 2.98 5.33 12.80
CA TYR A 36 2.55 4.12 13.48
C TYR A 36 3.62 3.67 14.48
N GLN A 37 3.58 4.27 15.67
CA GLN A 37 3.95 3.58 16.90
C GLN A 37 2.70 2.86 17.43
N PRO A 38 2.74 2.08 18.53
CA PRO A 38 1.52 1.71 19.24
C PRO A 38 0.79 3.02 19.60
N ALA A 39 -0.16 3.44 18.77
CA ALA A 39 -0.84 4.73 18.86
C ALA A 39 -1.88 4.71 20.00
N LEU A 40 -1.53 4.04 21.09
CA LEU A 40 -2.30 3.83 22.30
C LEU A 40 -2.22 5.04 23.23
N ALA A 41 -1.30 5.98 22.99
CA ALA A 41 -0.98 7.08 23.88
C ALA A 41 -1.66 8.40 23.48
N GLY A 42 -2.98 8.50 23.64
CA GLY A 42 -3.69 9.81 23.66
C GLY A 42 -3.57 10.66 22.40
N LEU A 43 -3.46 10.03 21.22
CA LEU A 43 -3.39 10.71 19.92
C LEU A 43 -4.74 10.74 19.19
N GLU A 44 -5.84 10.51 19.92
CA GLU A 44 -7.21 10.59 19.41
C GLU A 44 -7.46 11.93 18.70
N GLY A 45 -8.18 11.89 17.59
CA GLY A 45 -8.49 13.09 16.80
C GLY A 45 -7.36 13.57 15.88
N LYS A 46 -6.14 13.02 15.98
CA LYS A 46 -5.05 13.39 15.08
C LYS A 46 -5.12 12.66 13.73
N PRO A 47 -4.70 13.31 12.63
CA PRO A 47 -4.65 12.66 11.32
C PRO A 47 -3.49 11.66 11.28
N ALA A 48 -3.71 10.55 10.58
CA ALA A 48 -2.68 9.55 10.34
C ALA A 48 -2.85 8.90 8.97
N ARG A 49 -1.72 8.52 8.38
CA ARG A 49 -1.67 7.77 7.13
C ARG A 49 -0.88 6.49 7.34
N TRP A 50 -1.58 5.37 7.34
CA TRP A 50 -1.00 4.06 7.62
C TRP A 50 -1.19 3.12 6.44
N SER A 51 -0.30 2.16 6.35
CA SER A 51 -0.29 1.17 5.28
C SER A 51 -0.08 -0.22 5.82
N GLY A 52 -0.41 -1.21 5.01
CA GLY A 52 -0.26 -2.59 5.41
C GLY A 52 -0.88 -3.58 4.45
N VAL A 53 -1.00 -4.80 4.95
CA VAL A 53 -1.66 -5.91 4.26
C VAL A 53 -2.92 -6.30 5.00
N ILE A 54 -4.02 -6.49 4.27
CA ILE A 54 -5.31 -6.87 4.84
C ILE A 54 -5.21 -8.28 5.43
N SER A 55 -5.59 -8.43 6.70
CA SER A 55 -5.71 -9.71 7.38
C SER A 55 -7.14 -10.24 7.34
N ALA A 56 -8.11 -9.36 7.59
CA ALA A 56 -9.54 -9.69 7.64
C ALA A 56 -10.41 -8.47 7.33
N VAL A 57 -11.65 -8.73 6.90
CA VAL A 57 -12.70 -7.72 6.69
C VAL A 57 -13.95 -8.18 7.42
N HIS A 58 -14.52 -7.30 8.24
CA HIS A 58 -15.75 -7.54 9.00
C HIS A 58 -16.76 -6.45 8.69
N ASN A 59 -17.81 -6.79 7.96
CA ASN A 59 -18.88 -5.86 7.63
C ASN A 59 -19.91 -5.81 8.78
N LYS A 60 -20.23 -4.60 9.23
CA LYS A 60 -21.31 -4.30 10.17
C LYS A 60 -22.47 -3.65 9.40
N ALA A 61 -23.55 -3.31 10.12
CA ALA A 61 -24.75 -2.75 9.51
C ALA A 61 -24.50 -1.42 8.76
N ASP A 62 -23.61 -0.58 9.29
CA ASP A 62 -23.37 0.80 8.84
C ASP A 62 -21.93 1.08 8.39
N GLN A 63 -21.00 0.16 8.69
CA GLN A 63 -19.56 0.35 8.48
C GLN A 63 -18.86 -0.98 8.27
N SER A 64 -17.66 -0.91 7.69
CA SER A 64 -16.78 -2.05 7.50
C SER A 64 -15.52 -1.87 8.34
N VAL A 65 -15.14 -2.92 9.06
CA VAL A 65 -13.93 -2.96 9.88
C VAL A 65 -12.90 -3.81 9.16
N ILE A 66 -11.83 -3.18 8.71
CA ILE A 66 -10.72 -3.87 8.04
C ILE A 66 -9.58 -4.01 9.03
N GLU A 67 -9.19 -5.25 9.30
CA GLU A 67 -8.00 -5.55 10.09
C GLU A 67 -6.78 -5.54 9.17
N VAL A 68 -5.81 -4.68 9.48
CA VAL A 68 -4.62 -4.47 8.65
C VAL A 68 -3.37 -4.75 9.48
N VAL A 69 -2.50 -5.61 8.96
CA VAL A 69 -1.14 -5.80 9.47
C VAL A 69 -0.32 -4.62 9.00
N TYR A 70 0.17 -3.80 9.93
CA TYR A 70 0.89 -2.59 9.58
C TYR A 70 2.20 -2.93 8.87
N LEU A 71 2.47 -2.17 7.80
CA LEU A 71 3.76 -2.14 7.12
C LEU A 71 4.19 -0.69 6.92
N PRO A 72 5.51 -0.40 7.02
CA PRO A 72 6.04 0.93 6.73
C PRO A 72 5.60 1.44 5.35
N LEU A 73 5.39 2.75 5.25
CA LEU A 73 4.98 3.39 4.02
C LEU A 73 6.23 3.85 3.24
N LYS A 74 6.32 3.50 1.95
CA LYS A 74 7.30 4.13 1.04
C LYS A 74 6.90 5.58 0.75
N SER A 75 7.83 6.37 0.24
CA SER A 75 7.59 7.79 -0.15
C SER A 75 6.43 7.96 -1.14
N ASN A 76 6.14 6.94 -1.95
CA ASN A 76 5.05 6.90 -2.92
C ASN A 76 3.69 6.46 -2.34
N GLY A 77 3.61 6.16 -1.04
CA GLY A 77 2.39 5.69 -0.39
C GLY A 77 2.14 4.19 -0.45
N VAL A 78 3.02 3.41 -1.10
CA VAL A 78 2.92 1.95 -1.21
C VAL A 78 3.46 1.32 0.08
N PRO A 79 2.79 0.29 0.65
CA PRO A 79 3.35 -0.46 1.77
C PRO A 79 4.67 -1.15 1.38
N GLU A 80 5.69 -1.01 2.22
CA GLU A 80 6.96 -1.71 2.09
C GLU A 80 6.85 -3.11 2.68
N GLN A 81 7.17 -4.14 1.90
CA GLN A 81 7.15 -5.51 2.41
C GLN A 81 8.33 -5.74 3.35
N THR A 82 8.03 -6.05 4.60
CA THR A 82 9.01 -6.38 5.64
C THR A 82 8.58 -7.67 6.34
N GLU A 83 9.53 -8.50 6.75
CA GLU A 83 9.21 -9.76 7.45
C GLU A 83 8.65 -9.53 8.86
N GLN A 84 8.95 -8.37 9.46
CA GLN A 84 8.47 -7.99 10.78
C GLN A 84 7.44 -6.87 10.66
N SER A 85 6.29 -7.07 11.31
CA SER A 85 5.26 -6.05 11.47
C SER A 85 5.26 -5.52 12.91
N PRO A 86 5.31 -4.19 13.10
CA PRO A 86 5.16 -3.56 14.41
C PRO A 86 3.81 -3.82 15.10
N GLY A 87 2.76 -4.26 14.36
CA GLY A 87 1.45 -4.54 14.94
C GLY A 87 0.30 -4.56 13.93
N ARG A 88 -0.93 -4.60 14.44
CA ARG A 88 -2.16 -4.52 13.65
C ARG A 88 -2.99 -3.31 14.05
N PHE A 89 -3.76 -2.78 13.10
CA PHE A 89 -4.73 -1.73 13.35
C PHE A 89 -6.05 -2.02 12.66
N LEU A 90 -7.10 -1.35 13.12
CA LEU A 90 -8.43 -1.43 12.52
C LEU A 90 -8.69 -0.16 11.71
N ALA A 91 -8.91 -0.33 10.41
CA ALA A 91 -9.40 0.70 9.51
C ALA A 91 -10.93 0.63 9.45
N ILE A 92 -11.59 1.66 9.97
CA ILE A 92 -13.05 1.79 9.97
C ILE A 92 -13.47 2.59 8.74
N MET A 93 -14.13 1.94 7.79
CA MET A 93 -14.66 2.54 6.57
C MET A 93 -16.18 2.65 6.66
N GLN A 94 -16.75 3.79 6.28
CA GLN A 94 -18.20 3.95 6.26
C GLN A 94 -18.83 3.12 5.13
N GLY A 95 -19.97 2.50 5.41
CA GLY A 95 -20.68 1.66 4.45
C GLY A 95 -20.07 0.27 4.25
N PHE A 96 -20.50 -0.39 3.18
CA PHE A 96 -20.11 -1.75 2.82
C PHE A 96 -18.81 -1.76 2.01
N VAL A 97 -17.90 -2.65 2.40
CA VAL A 97 -16.69 -2.98 1.64
C VAL A 97 -16.80 -4.42 1.15
N ASP A 98 -16.57 -4.63 -0.15
CA ASP A 98 -16.57 -5.96 -0.76
C ASP A 98 -15.35 -6.79 -0.30
N PRO A 99 -15.52 -7.87 0.48
CA PRO A 99 -14.42 -8.70 0.96
C PRO A 99 -13.68 -9.43 -0.16
N THR A 100 -14.28 -9.62 -1.33
CA THR A 100 -13.63 -10.22 -2.49
C THR A 100 -12.62 -9.26 -3.13
N LEU A 101 -12.93 -7.96 -3.14
CA LEU A 101 -11.98 -6.93 -3.60
C LEU A 101 -10.91 -6.64 -2.54
N TYR A 102 -11.34 -6.46 -1.28
CA TYR A 102 -10.49 -6.22 -0.12
C TYR A 102 -10.04 -7.55 0.51
N ALA A 103 -9.65 -8.50 -0.33
CA ALA A 103 -9.26 -9.82 0.09
C ALA A 103 -8.02 -9.81 0.99
N LYS A 104 -7.92 -10.83 1.84
CA LYS A 104 -6.73 -11.10 2.65
C LYS A 104 -5.48 -11.16 1.75
N GLY A 105 -4.39 -10.54 2.20
CA GLY A 105 -3.13 -10.48 1.44
C GLY A 105 -3.02 -9.27 0.50
N ARG A 106 -4.09 -8.50 0.30
CA ARG A 106 -4.04 -7.27 -0.50
C ARG A 106 -3.35 -6.13 0.27
N SER A 107 -2.56 -5.34 -0.46
CA SER A 107 -1.94 -4.12 0.04
C SER A 107 -2.94 -2.97 0.10
N LEU A 108 -3.02 -2.32 1.25
CA LEU A 108 -3.93 -1.21 1.51
C LEU A 108 -3.18 -0.06 2.18
N THR A 109 -3.44 1.16 1.71
CA THR A 109 -3.05 2.39 2.39
C THR A 109 -4.29 3.19 2.73
N VAL A 110 -4.35 3.72 3.95
CA VAL A 110 -5.47 4.51 4.45
C VAL A 110 -4.99 5.83 5.04
N LEU A 111 -5.81 6.85 4.85
CA LEU A 111 -5.72 8.17 5.48
C LEU A 111 -6.97 8.36 6.33
N GLY A 112 -6.80 8.88 7.53
CA GLY A 112 -7.92 9.04 8.45
C GLY A 112 -7.55 9.73 9.74
N THR A 113 -8.47 9.66 10.69
CA THR A 113 -8.31 10.22 12.04
C THR A 113 -8.22 9.10 13.05
N ILE A 114 -7.26 9.19 13.97
CA ILE A 114 -7.08 8.21 15.05
C ILE A 114 -8.29 8.28 15.98
N ASP A 115 -8.85 7.10 16.27
CA ASP A 115 -9.95 6.92 17.22
C ASP A 115 -9.48 6.18 18.47
N LYS A 116 -10.37 6.05 19.45
CA LYS A 116 -10.12 5.30 20.67
C LYS A 116 -9.60 3.88 20.36
N PRO A 117 -8.50 3.44 21.01
CA PRO A 117 -8.05 2.06 20.90
C PRO A 117 -9.15 1.08 21.29
N LEU A 118 -9.19 -0.07 20.61
CA LEU A 118 -10.18 -1.12 20.88
C LEU A 118 -9.48 -2.36 21.43
N ASP A 119 -9.83 -2.73 22.66
CA ASP A 119 -9.42 -4.00 23.25
C ASP A 119 -10.26 -5.13 22.62
N SER A 120 -9.59 -6.10 22.02
CA SER A 120 -10.20 -7.27 21.38
C SER A 120 -9.22 -8.45 21.48
N GLN A 121 -9.35 -9.42 20.59
CA GLN A 121 -8.48 -10.59 20.54
C GLN A 121 -8.06 -10.92 19.11
N ILE A 122 -6.85 -11.43 18.96
CA ILE A 122 -6.38 -12.09 17.74
C ILE A 122 -6.32 -13.58 18.07
N GLY A 123 -7.26 -14.35 17.53
CA GLY A 123 -7.50 -15.70 18.03
C GLY A 123 -7.88 -15.66 19.51
N GLU A 124 -7.10 -16.31 20.36
CA GLU A 124 -7.31 -16.35 21.81
C GLU A 124 -6.46 -15.32 22.58
N HIS A 125 -5.57 -14.61 21.89
CA HIS A 125 -4.68 -13.64 22.53
C HIS A 125 -5.36 -12.28 22.62
N LYS A 126 -5.48 -11.74 23.84
CA LYS A 126 -5.93 -10.36 24.06
C LYS A 126 -4.98 -9.39 23.34
N TYR A 127 -5.55 -8.51 22.53
CA TYR A 127 -4.83 -7.56 21.72
C TYR A 127 -5.54 -6.21 21.71
N ARG A 128 -4.76 -5.14 21.89
CA ARG A 128 -5.28 -3.77 21.86
C ARG A 128 -4.97 -3.14 20.52
N PHE A 129 -6.02 -2.96 19.71
CA PHE A 129 -5.89 -2.38 18.38
C PHE A 129 -5.84 -0.86 18.44
N SER A 130 -4.94 -0.27 17.65
CA SER A 130 -5.09 1.12 17.23
C SER A 130 -6.22 1.20 16.19
N VAL A 131 -7.06 2.22 16.28
CA VAL A 131 -8.24 2.38 15.41
C VAL A 131 -8.09 3.66 14.59
N LEU A 132 -8.39 3.57 13.30
CA LEU A 132 -8.35 4.70 12.38
C LEU A 132 -9.70 4.81 11.66
N LYS A 133 -10.37 5.96 11.81
CA LYS A 133 -11.55 6.32 11.02
C LYS A 133 -11.10 6.81 9.66
N VAL A 134 -11.36 6.02 8.62
CA VAL A 134 -10.83 6.24 7.28
C VAL A 134 -11.62 7.34 6.57
N THR A 135 -10.89 8.34 6.07
CA THR A 135 -11.41 9.41 5.21
C THR A 135 -10.96 9.25 3.76
N GLY A 136 -9.82 8.58 3.54
CA GLY A 136 -9.29 8.27 2.21
C GLY A 136 -8.61 6.91 2.21
N SER A 137 -8.69 6.16 1.11
CA SER A 137 -8.04 4.85 1.00
C SER A 137 -7.57 4.55 -0.41
N LYS A 138 -6.55 3.70 -0.51
CA LYS A 138 -6.04 3.16 -1.76
C LYS A 138 -5.79 1.67 -1.62
N LEU A 139 -6.58 0.88 -2.32
CA LEU A 139 -6.32 -0.53 -2.53
C LEU A 139 -5.32 -0.68 -3.68
N TRP A 140 -4.14 -1.24 -3.40
CA TRP A 140 -3.10 -1.42 -4.41
C TRP A 140 -3.37 -2.68 -5.23
N PRO A 141 -2.98 -2.69 -6.52
CA PRO A 141 -3.05 -3.90 -7.34
C PRO A 141 -2.21 -5.03 -6.70
N PRO A 142 -2.58 -6.30 -6.93
CA PRO A 142 -1.78 -7.41 -6.44
C PRO A 142 -0.38 -7.32 -7.04
N VAL A 143 0.64 -7.57 -6.22
CA VAL A 143 2.02 -7.68 -6.71
C VAL A 143 2.05 -8.88 -7.65
N LYS A 144 2.25 -8.64 -8.94
CA LYS A 144 2.47 -9.74 -9.88
C LYS A 144 3.86 -10.27 -9.62
N GLU A 145 3.95 -11.52 -9.18
CA GLU A 145 5.21 -12.26 -9.26
C GLU A 145 5.54 -12.40 -10.73
N VAL A 146 6.54 -11.63 -11.17
CA VAL A 146 7.05 -11.75 -12.54
C VAL A 146 8.04 -12.89 -12.49
N GLU A 147 7.72 -14.00 -13.14
CA GLU A 147 8.69 -15.05 -13.40
C GLU A 147 9.80 -14.46 -14.28
N VAL A 148 10.94 -14.14 -13.68
CA VAL A 148 12.11 -13.69 -14.43
C VAL A 148 12.69 -14.92 -15.13
N ARG A 149 12.28 -15.13 -16.38
CA ARG A 149 12.89 -16.14 -17.23
C ARG A 149 14.28 -15.67 -17.64
N TYR A 150 15.30 -16.25 -17.04
CA TYR A 150 16.66 -16.14 -17.54
C TYR A 150 16.74 -16.87 -18.88
N VAL A 151 16.72 -16.11 -19.97
CA VAL A 151 17.11 -16.62 -21.29
C VAL A 151 18.63 -16.53 -21.34
N ASP A 152 19.29 -17.68 -21.35
CA ASP A 152 20.74 -17.73 -21.55
C ASP A 152 21.07 -17.13 -22.93
N PRO A 153 21.84 -16.03 -23.01
CA PRO A 153 22.18 -15.37 -24.27
C PRO A 153 22.98 -16.26 -25.24
N TYR A 154 23.55 -17.37 -24.77
CA TYR A 154 24.43 -18.26 -25.55
C TYR A 154 23.76 -19.56 -26.00
N PHE A 155 22.49 -19.79 -25.66
CA PHE A 155 21.74 -20.94 -26.17
C PHE A 155 21.19 -20.63 -27.58
N TYR A 156 22.07 -20.66 -28.58
CA TYR A 156 21.69 -20.60 -29.99
C TYR A 156 21.21 -21.99 -30.44
N ASP A 157 19.92 -22.26 -30.28
CA ASP A 157 19.26 -23.40 -30.92
C ASP A 157 18.74 -22.95 -32.30
N PRO A 158 19.26 -23.47 -33.42
CA PRO A 158 18.84 -23.10 -34.77
C PRO A 158 17.37 -23.39 -35.07
N PHE A 159 16.70 -24.17 -34.22
CA PHE A 159 15.28 -24.51 -34.33
C PHE A 159 14.39 -23.75 -33.32
N TYR A 160 14.97 -22.86 -32.50
CA TYR A 160 14.22 -22.04 -31.55
C TYR A 160 13.68 -20.77 -32.20
N ASP A 161 12.38 -20.75 -32.47
CA ASP A 161 11.64 -19.55 -32.85
C ASP A 161 10.96 -18.94 -31.61
N PRO A 162 11.35 -17.73 -31.16
CA PRO A 162 10.73 -17.05 -30.02
C PRO A 162 9.24 -16.72 -30.22
N TYR A 163 8.74 -16.76 -31.46
CA TYR A 163 7.39 -16.31 -31.83
C TYR A 163 6.41 -17.45 -32.13
N TRP A 164 6.79 -18.72 -31.91
CA TRP A 164 5.87 -19.83 -32.17
C TRP A 164 4.75 -19.90 -31.11
N PRO A 165 3.46 -19.86 -31.50
CA PRO A 165 2.36 -19.94 -30.55
C PRO A 165 2.25 -21.36 -29.97
N ARG A 166 2.64 -21.54 -28.71
CA ARG A 166 2.41 -22.81 -27.99
C ARG A 166 0.92 -22.93 -27.67
N ARG A 167 0.24 -23.84 -28.36
CA ARG A 167 -1.15 -24.20 -28.04
C ARG A 167 -1.20 -24.71 -26.59
N PRO A 168 -2.11 -24.21 -25.73
CA PRO A 168 -2.25 -24.74 -24.39
C PRO A 168 -2.74 -26.19 -24.48
N LEU A 169 -1.98 -27.11 -23.86
CA LEU A 169 -2.44 -28.48 -23.64
C LEU A 169 -3.61 -28.41 -22.67
N ARG A 170 -4.83 -28.66 -23.18
CA ARG A 170 -6.02 -28.85 -22.34
C ARG A 170 -5.81 -30.10 -21.47
N ARG A 171 -5.84 -29.93 -20.15
CA ARG A 171 -6.17 -30.99 -19.20
C ARG A 171 -7.64 -30.87 -18.83
#